data_AF-A0A958KQS5-F1
#
_entry.id   AF-A0A958KQS5-F1
#
_cell.length_a   1.000
_cell.length_b   1.000
_cell.length_c   1.000
_cell.angle_alpha   90.00
_cell.angle_beta   90.00
_cell.angle_gamma   90.00
#
_symmetry.space_group_name_H-M   'P 1'
#
loop_
_entity.id
_entity.type
_entity.pdbx_description
1 polymer ?
#
loop_
_entity_poly.entity_id
_entity_poly.type
_entity_poly.pdbx_seq_one_letter_code
_entity_poly.pdbx_strand_id
1 'polypeptide(L)'
;MIRNKTKSKSYIVHIDAVAVRPDRLRMEFATPVGISLGAFALANKKVSYYTSEDKRVKVLAATESAMYPLIQANIDPYLLLDILFDEKPRGNGWVCSLDKKNFLKTCSNKAKNINLSWLKRELKQRAVEINIPNTRIQLGLKGFQPKVEVGPETFQIIRK
;
A
#
# COMPACT_ATOMS: atom_id res chain seq x y z
N MET A 1 -2.57 -10.18 -2.39
CA MET A 1 -3.85 -10.83 -2.02
C MET A 1 -4.48 -10.07 -0.88
N ILE A 2 -5.78 -9.77 -0.97
CA ILE A 2 -6.57 -9.11 0.06
C ILE A 2 -7.66 -10.08 0.50
N ARG A 3 -7.76 -10.37 1.79
CA ARG A 3 -8.79 -11.23 2.38
C ARG A 3 -9.59 -10.46 3.41
N ASN A 4 -10.89 -10.35 3.19
CA ASN A 4 -11.83 -9.85 4.18
C ASN A 4 -12.15 -10.97 5.18
N LYS A 5 -11.91 -10.71 6.47
CA LYS A 5 -12.06 -11.68 7.56
C LYS A 5 -13.52 -11.91 7.95
N THR A 6 -14.39 -10.92 7.74
CA THR A 6 -15.81 -10.99 8.14
C THR A 6 -16.69 -11.54 7.02
N LYS A 7 -16.37 -11.26 5.76
CA LYS A 7 -17.18 -11.66 4.60
C LYS A 7 -16.67 -12.93 3.90
N SER A 8 -15.59 -13.55 4.39
CA SER A 8 -14.93 -14.70 3.76
C SER A 8 -14.60 -14.53 2.26
N LYS A 9 -14.43 -13.27 1.81
CA LYS A 9 -14.06 -12.95 0.42
C LYS A 9 -12.55 -12.69 0.29
N SER A 10 -11.95 -13.23 -0.75
CA SER A 10 -10.54 -13.00 -1.07
C SER A 10 -10.37 -12.58 -2.52
N TYR A 11 -9.47 -11.63 -2.75
CA TYR A 11 -9.16 -11.10 -4.07
C TYR A 11 -7.66 -11.08 -4.29
N ILE A 12 -7.24 -11.44 -5.50
CA ILE A 12 -5.87 -11.24 -5.97
C ILE A 12 -5.89 -10.00 -6.86
N VAL A 13 -4.98 -9.08 -6.56
CA VAL A 13 -4.85 -7.80 -7.27
C VAL A 13 -3.37 -7.65 -7.61
N HIS A 14 -3.11 -7.28 -8.86
CA HIS A 14 -1.81 -6.82 -9.33
C HIS A 14 -1.72 -5.32 -9.12
N ILE A 15 -0.57 -4.86 -8.63
CA ILE A 15 -0.33 -3.46 -8.32
C ILE A 15 0.98 -3.05 -8.96
N ASP A 16 0.92 -2.10 -9.87
CA ASP A 16 2.11 -1.40 -10.36
C ASP A 16 2.25 -0.11 -9.55
N ALA A 17 3.43 0.08 -8.94
CA ALA A 17 3.64 1.19 -8.02
C ALA A 17 4.89 2.00 -8.38
N VAL A 18 4.74 3.32 -8.36
CA VAL A 18 5.84 4.27 -8.41
C VAL A 18 5.83 5.04 -7.10
N ALA A 19 6.95 5.07 -6.40
CA ALA A 19 7.04 5.70 -5.09
C ALA A 19 8.30 6.56 -4.99
N VAL A 20 8.15 7.76 -4.43
CA VAL A 20 9.26 8.67 -4.13
C VAL A 20 9.08 9.19 -2.71
N ARG A 21 10.13 9.03 -1.89
CA ARG A 21 10.12 9.53 -0.52
C ARG A 21 10.07 11.07 -0.48
N PRO A 22 9.49 11.66 0.59
CA PRO A 22 8.85 10.98 1.72
C PRO A 22 7.34 10.70 1.54
N ASP A 23 6.70 11.25 0.50
CA ASP A 23 5.25 11.46 0.50
C ASP A 23 4.57 11.27 -0.87
N ARG A 24 5.27 10.70 -1.85
CA ARG A 24 4.73 10.48 -3.19
C ARG A 24 4.58 9.01 -3.51
N LEU A 25 3.36 8.60 -3.85
CA LEU A 25 3.04 7.22 -4.23
C LEU A 25 2.00 7.24 -5.35
N ARG A 26 2.22 6.49 -6.42
CA ARG A 26 1.20 6.12 -7.39
C ARG A 26 1.07 4.61 -7.42
N MET A 27 -0.16 4.13 -7.45
CA MET A 27 -0.49 2.72 -7.61
C MET A 27 -1.57 2.58 -8.67
N GLU A 28 -1.33 1.70 -9.63
CA GLU A 28 -2.31 1.23 -10.61
C GLU A 28 -2.74 -0.16 -10.18
N PHE A 29 -4.05 -0.40 -10.04
CA PHE A 29 -4.61 -1.68 -9.60
C PHE A 29 -5.23 -2.41 -10.78
N ALA A 30 -4.89 -3.67 -10.95
CA ALA A 30 -5.45 -4.53 -12.00
C ALA A 30 -5.78 -5.94 -11.50
N THR A 31 -6.68 -6.62 -12.19
CA THR A 31 -6.88 -8.07 -12.01
C THR A 31 -5.68 -8.85 -12.55
N PRO A 32 -5.52 -10.14 -12.18
CA PRO A 32 -4.45 -10.97 -12.73
C PRO A 32 -4.46 -11.10 -14.27
N VAL A 33 -5.61 -10.87 -14.90
CA VAL A 33 -5.79 -10.88 -16.36
C VAL A 33 -5.67 -9.50 -17.01
N GLY A 34 -5.22 -8.48 -16.26
CA GLY A 34 -4.91 -7.15 -16.79
C GLY A 34 -6.08 -6.17 -16.85
N ILE A 35 -7.24 -6.48 -16.23
CA ILE A 35 -8.36 -5.54 -16.19
C ILE A 35 -8.08 -4.48 -15.13
N SER A 36 -8.01 -3.21 -15.53
CA SER A 36 -7.86 -2.08 -14.61
C SER A 36 -9.03 -2.01 -13.62
N LEU A 37 -8.70 -1.98 -12.33
CA LEU A 37 -9.62 -1.80 -11.21
C LEU A 37 -9.68 -0.34 -10.74
N GLY A 38 -8.63 0.44 -11.03
CA GLY A 38 -8.54 1.84 -10.65
C GLY A 38 -7.10 2.27 -10.43
N ALA A 39 -6.93 3.54 -10.07
CA ALA A 39 -5.63 4.09 -9.69
C ALA A 39 -5.75 4.91 -8.41
N PHE A 40 -4.62 5.04 -7.74
CA PHE A 40 -4.42 5.82 -6.53
C PHE A 40 -3.14 6.63 -6.66
N ALA A 41 -3.18 7.89 -6.27
CA ALA A 41 -1.99 8.70 -6.13
C ALA A 41 -2.04 9.52 -4.84
N LEU A 42 -0.89 9.59 -4.16
CA LEU A 42 -0.62 10.36 -2.97
C LEU A 42 0.45 11.39 -3.33
N ALA A 43 0.15 12.66 -3.06
CA ALA A 43 1.09 13.77 -3.14
C ALA A 43 0.56 14.96 -2.34
N ASN A 44 1.45 15.76 -1.74
CA ASN A 44 1.07 17.02 -1.07
C ASN A 44 -0.02 16.83 0.00
N LYS A 45 0.05 15.76 0.79
CA LYS A 45 -0.94 15.38 1.82
C LYS A 45 -2.36 15.13 1.28
N LYS A 46 -2.51 14.97 -0.04
CA LYS A 46 -3.76 14.65 -0.70
C LYS A 46 -3.66 13.29 -1.37
N VAL A 47 -4.80 12.63 -1.44
CA VAL A 47 -5.00 11.43 -2.23
C VAL A 47 -5.92 11.77 -3.38
N SER A 48 -5.52 11.44 -4.59
CA SER A 48 -6.42 11.32 -5.73
C SER A 48 -6.64 9.85 -6.07
N TYR A 49 -7.85 9.44 -6.39
CA TYR A 49 -8.13 8.08 -6.85
C TYR A 49 -9.31 8.04 -7.82
N TYR A 50 -9.41 6.97 -8.58
CA TYR A 50 -10.64 6.57 -9.27
C TYR A 50 -10.82 5.06 -9.17
N THR A 51 -12.06 4.60 -9.29
CA THR A 51 -12.39 3.17 -9.44
C THR A 51 -12.98 2.94 -10.82
N SER A 52 -12.84 1.73 -11.36
CA SER A 52 -13.45 1.36 -12.64
C SER A 52 -14.99 1.44 -12.63
N GLU A 53 -15.61 1.35 -11.45
CA GLU A 53 -17.05 1.49 -11.23
C GLU A 53 -17.53 2.94 -11.30
N ASP A 54 -16.87 3.86 -10.59
CA ASP A 54 -17.32 5.26 -10.49
C ASP A 54 -16.77 6.13 -11.63
N LYS A 55 -15.59 5.78 -12.18
CA LYS A 55 -14.88 6.47 -13.28
C LYS A 55 -14.66 7.98 -13.08
N ARG A 56 -14.92 8.49 -11.88
CA ARG A 56 -14.70 9.88 -11.48
C ARG A 56 -13.45 9.96 -10.61
N VAL A 57 -12.59 10.93 -10.91
CA VAL A 57 -11.46 11.24 -10.05
C VAL A 57 -11.97 11.94 -8.81
N LYS A 58 -11.62 11.40 -7.65
CA LYS A 58 -11.90 11.99 -6.34
C LYS A 58 -10.60 12.44 -5.72
N VAL A 59 -10.64 13.57 -5.03
CA VAL A 59 -9.50 14.11 -4.28
C VAL A 59 -9.92 14.29 -2.83
N LEU A 60 -9.15 13.69 -1.92
CA LEU A 60 -9.40 13.70 -0.48
C LEU A 60 -8.11 14.02 0.28
N ALA A 61 -8.22 14.33 1.57
CA ALA A 61 -7.07 14.36 2.46
C ALA A 61 -6.46 12.95 2.61
N ALA A 62 -5.14 12.86 2.78
CA ALA A 62 -4.43 11.61 3.02
C ALA A 62 -4.65 11.10 4.46
N THR A 63 -5.81 10.49 4.69
CA THR A 63 -6.20 9.88 5.96
C THR A 63 -6.30 8.36 5.85
N GLU A 64 -6.45 7.67 6.97
CA GLU A 64 -6.58 6.20 7.01
C GLU A 64 -7.76 5.66 6.19
N SER A 65 -8.82 6.44 6.02
CA SER A 65 -10.00 6.03 5.24
C SER A 65 -9.84 6.25 3.74
N ALA A 66 -8.81 6.99 3.29
CA ALA A 66 -8.64 7.34 1.88
C ALA A 66 -8.45 6.12 0.96
N MET A 67 -7.94 5.01 1.50
CA MET A 67 -7.74 3.76 0.77
C MET A 67 -8.93 2.80 0.82
N TYR A 68 -9.89 3.04 1.70
CA TYR A 68 -11.04 2.16 1.89
C TYR A 68 -11.78 1.82 0.58
N PRO A 69 -12.02 2.77 -0.34
CA PRO A 69 -12.71 2.47 -1.60
C PRO A 69 -12.00 1.46 -2.51
N LEU A 70 -10.67 1.31 -2.36
CA LEU A 70 -9.86 0.45 -3.24
C LEU A 70 -9.60 -0.93 -2.63
N ILE A 71 -9.35 -0.99 -1.32
CA ILE A 71 -8.91 -2.22 -0.65
C ILE A 71 -9.80 -2.65 0.52
N GLN A 72 -10.88 -1.91 0.79
CA GLN A 72 -11.83 -2.15 1.88
C GLN A 72 -11.15 -2.29 3.25
N ALA A 73 -10.12 -1.49 3.48
CA ALA A 73 -9.39 -1.43 4.73
C ALA A 73 -9.00 0.01 5.04
N ASN A 74 -9.10 0.39 6.31
CA ASN A 74 -8.57 1.66 6.80
C ASN A 74 -7.07 1.48 7.00
N ILE A 75 -6.28 2.04 6.09
CA ILE A 75 -4.83 2.03 6.15
C ILE A 75 -4.34 3.42 5.79
N ASP A 76 -3.41 3.94 6.59
CA ASP A 76 -2.71 5.17 6.26
C ASP A 76 -1.91 4.95 4.95
N PRO A 77 -2.12 5.76 3.90
CA PRO A 77 -1.32 5.68 2.67
C PRO A 77 0.18 5.73 2.90
N TYR A 78 0.64 6.47 3.91
CA TYR A 78 2.06 6.57 4.27
C TYR A 78 2.62 5.26 4.81
N LEU A 79 1.78 4.40 5.40
CA LEU A 79 2.20 3.07 5.84
C LEU A 79 2.65 2.20 4.65
N LEU A 80 1.98 2.32 3.51
CA LEU A 80 2.40 1.59 2.31
C LEU A 80 3.74 2.08 1.79
N LEU A 81 4.00 3.39 1.83
CA LEU A 81 5.31 3.94 1.52
C LEU A 81 6.39 3.35 2.43
N ASP A 82 6.15 3.34 3.75
CA ASP A 82 7.10 2.80 4.72
C ASP A 82 7.41 1.32 4.43
N ILE A 83 6.37 0.54 4.10
CA ILE A 83 6.52 -0.88 3.71
C ILE A 83 7.33 -1.03 2.41
N LEU A 84 7.06 -0.23 1.39
CA LEU A 84 7.76 -0.29 0.10
C LEU A 84 9.26 0.02 0.26
N PHE A 85 9.60 0.97 1.13
CA PHE A 85 10.98 1.38 1.42
C PHE A 85 11.65 0.61 2.55
N ASP A 86 10.95 -0.37 3.14
CA ASP A 86 11.46 -1.17 4.27
C ASP A 86 11.81 -0.35 5.53
N GLU A 87 11.01 0.67 5.80
CA GLU A 87 11.21 1.59 6.91
C GLU A 87 10.27 1.28 8.07
N LYS A 88 10.67 1.74 9.27
CA LYS A 88 9.80 1.69 10.44
C LYS A 88 8.56 2.55 10.13
N PRO A 89 7.34 2.03 10.32
CA PRO A 89 6.12 2.80 10.17
C PRO A 89 6.15 4.12 10.94
N ARG A 90 5.75 5.19 10.26
CA ARG A 90 5.64 6.53 10.85
C ARG A 90 4.50 6.61 11.86
N GLY A 91 4.63 7.56 12.79
CA GLY A 91 3.62 7.85 13.81
C GLY A 91 3.79 7.09 15.12
N ASN A 92 2.89 7.38 16.06
CA ASN A 92 2.99 6.91 17.44
C ASN A 92 2.41 5.49 17.62
N GLY A 93 2.96 4.75 18.58
CA GLY A 93 2.43 3.44 19.00
C GLY A 93 2.99 2.23 18.25
N TRP A 94 3.93 2.42 17.33
CA TRP A 94 4.60 1.33 16.62
C TRP A 94 5.77 0.73 17.41
N VAL A 95 5.68 -0.57 17.66
CA VAL A 95 6.75 -1.39 18.25
C VAL A 95 7.24 -2.37 17.19
N CYS A 96 8.51 -2.28 16.81
CA CYS A 96 9.10 -3.11 15.78
C CYS A 96 10.22 -4.01 16.33
N SER A 97 10.34 -5.19 15.76
CA SER A 97 11.45 -6.12 16.01
C SER A 97 12.27 -6.31 14.75
N LEU A 98 13.57 -6.52 14.94
CA LEU A 98 14.51 -6.82 13.87
C LEU A 98 14.84 -8.31 13.87
N ASP A 99 15.20 -8.83 12.70
CA ASP A 99 15.77 -10.16 12.58
C ASP A 99 17.28 -10.16 12.90
N LYS A 100 17.91 -11.34 12.82
CA LYS A 100 19.35 -11.51 13.07
C LYS A 100 20.24 -10.73 12.09
N LYS A 101 19.69 -10.30 10.95
CA LYS A 101 20.38 -9.52 9.91
C LYS A 101 20.05 -8.02 10.01
N ASN A 102 19.45 -7.60 11.12
CA ASN A 102 19.06 -6.22 11.39
C ASN A 102 17.98 -5.65 10.45
N PHE A 103 17.19 -6.51 9.80
CA PHE A 103 16.04 -6.10 8.98
C PHE A 103 14.74 -6.14 9.78
N LEU A 104 13.77 -5.29 9.41
CA LEU A 104 12.43 -5.32 10.01
C LEU A 104 11.79 -6.71 9.83
N LYS A 105 11.44 -7.33 10.96
CA LYS A 105 10.77 -8.63 11.01
C LYS A 105 9.28 -8.47 11.28
N THR A 106 8.94 -7.73 12.33
CA THR A 106 7.56 -7.42 12.67
C THR A 106 7.44 -5.98 13.15
N CYS A 107 6.27 -5.38 12.94
CA CYS A 107 5.87 -4.13 13.57
C CYS A 107 4.42 -4.26 14.02
N SER A 108 4.10 -3.85 15.25
CA SER A 108 2.73 -3.84 15.76
C SER A 108 2.35 -2.47 16.28
N ASN A 109 1.09 -2.09 16.03
CA ASN A 109 0.44 -0.93 16.64
C ASN A 109 -0.80 -1.44 17.37
N LYS A 110 -0.68 -1.62 18.69
CA LYS A 110 -1.76 -2.18 19.52
C LYS A 110 -3.01 -1.30 19.53
N ALA A 111 -2.84 0.02 19.59
CA ALA A 111 -3.95 0.98 19.63
C ALA A 111 -4.80 0.91 18.35
N LYS A 112 -4.16 0.72 17.20
CA LYS A 112 -4.84 0.58 15.90
C LYS A 112 -5.18 -0.87 15.53
N ASN A 113 -4.75 -1.84 16.35
CA ASN A 113 -4.85 -3.28 16.08
C ASN A 113 -4.29 -3.67 14.69
N ILE A 114 -3.11 -3.13 14.37
CA ILE A 114 -2.39 -3.40 13.11
C ILE A 114 -1.12 -4.19 13.42
N ASN A 115 -0.89 -5.28 12.67
CA ASN A 115 0.33 -6.08 12.73
C ASN A 115 0.93 -6.23 11.33
N LEU A 116 2.21 -5.94 11.20
CA LEU A 116 3.01 -6.14 10.00
C LEU A 116 4.01 -7.27 10.26
N SER A 117 4.12 -8.18 9.29
CA SER A 117 5.07 -9.29 9.33
C SER A 117 5.77 -9.41 7.99
N TRP A 118 7.10 -9.29 7.98
CA TRP A 118 7.91 -9.57 6.80
C TRP A 118 8.15 -11.09 6.74
N LEU A 119 7.40 -11.76 5.87
CA LEU A 119 7.36 -13.21 5.77
C LEU A 119 8.57 -13.78 5.02
N LYS A 120 9.05 -13.06 4.01
CA LYS A 120 10.12 -13.54 3.13
C LYS A 120 10.95 -12.38 2.58
N ARG A 121 12.27 -12.54 2.55
CA ARG A 121 13.25 -11.60 1.99
C ARG A 121 14.31 -12.41 1.24
N GLU A 122 14.09 -12.66 -0.05
CA GLU A 122 15.03 -13.39 -0.90
C GLU A 122 15.31 -12.60 -2.19
N LEU A 123 16.59 -12.32 -2.45
CA LEU A 123 17.04 -11.57 -3.62
C LEU A 123 16.30 -10.20 -3.75
N LYS A 124 15.52 -10.03 -4.82
CA LYS A 124 14.71 -8.83 -5.11
C LYS A 124 13.23 -9.00 -4.76
N GLN A 125 12.87 -10.06 -4.02
CA GLN A 125 11.50 -10.37 -3.65
C GLN A 125 11.29 -10.19 -2.15
N ARG A 126 10.22 -9.49 -1.78
CA ARG A 126 9.79 -9.31 -0.40
C ARG A 126 8.34 -9.70 -0.26
N ALA A 127 8.01 -10.46 0.77
CA ALA A 127 6.62 -10.76 1.12
C ALA A 127 6.30 -10.09 2.46
N VAL A 128 5.30 -9.22 2.46
CA VAL A 128 4.85 -8.51 3.66
C VAL A 128 3.38 -8.84 3.90
N GLU A 129 3.07 -9.23 5.11
CA GLU A 129 1.71 -9.41 5.58
C GLU A 129 1.29 -8.25 6.46
N ILE A 130 0.12 -7.70 6.18
CA ILE A 130 -0.54 -6.64 6.93
C ILE A 130 -1.84 -7.22 7.47
N ASN A 131 -1.93 -7.33 8.79
CA ASN A 131 -3.13 -7.74 9.51
C ASN A 131 -3.76 -6.51 10.17
N ILE A 132 -4.98 -6.20 9.77
CA ILE A 132 -5.83 -5.10 10.26
C ILE A 132 -7.13 -5.75 10.78
N PRO A 133 -7.98 -5.11 11.62
CA PRO A 133 -9.10 -5.80 12.27
C PRO A 133 -9.96 -6.66 11.34
N ASN A 134 -10.39 -6.13 10.20
CA ASN A 134 -11.32 -6.81 9.30
C ASN A 134 -10.66 -7.37 8.03
N THR A 135 -9.35 -7.15 7.85
CA THR A 135 -8.68 -7.43 6.58
C THR A 135 -7.27 -7.97 6.80
N ARG A 136 -6.90 -8.99 6.02
CA ARG A 136 -5.53 -9.48 5.89
C ARG A 136 -5.05 -9.21 4.48
N ILE A 137 -3.93 -8.51 4.35
CA ILE A 137 -3.32 -8.18 3.07
C ILE A 137 -1.96 -8.86 3.01
N GLN A 138 -1.69 -9.60 1.94
CA GLN A 138 -0.39 -10.16 1.65
C GLN A 138 0.15 -9.50 0.38
N LEU A 139 1.23 -8.76 0.53
CA LEU A 139 1.93 -8.06 -0.54
C LEU A 139 3.14 -8.88 -0.96
N GLY A 140 3.18 -9.28 -2.24
CA GLY A 140 4.37 -9.82 -2.87
C GLY A 140 5.04 -8.74 -3.71
N LEU A 141 6.12 -8.17 -3.21
CA LEU A 141 6.89 -7.13 -3.89
C LEU A 141 7.91 -7.80 -4.82
N LYS A 142 7.84 -7.51 -6.12
CA LYS A 142 8.76 -7.99 -7.16
C LYS A 142 9.20 -6.80 -8.02
N GLY A 143 10.36 -6.91 -8.68
CA GLY A 143 10.74 -5.97 -9.74
C GLY A 143 11.12 -4.55 -9.27
N PHE A 144 11.77 -4.39 -8.12
CA PHE A 144 12.20 -3.07 -7.63
C PHE A 144 13.24 -2.42 -8.56
N GLN A 145 12.92 -1.24 -9.08
CA GLN A 145 13.81 -0.38 -9.86
C GLN A 145 14.08 0.92 -9.09
N PRO A 146 15.31 1.16 -8.61
CA PRO A 146 15.61 2.27 -7.69
C PRO A 146 15.68 3.66 -8.35
N LYS A 147 15.84 3.74 -9.68
CA LYS A 147 15.96 5.00 -10.42
C LYS A 147 14.93 5.01 -11.53
N VAL A 148 13.85 5.76 -11.31
CA VAL A 148 12.81 6.03 -12.30
C VAL A 148 12.79 7.54 -12.50
N GLU A 149 12.90 7.99 -13.75
CA GLU A 149 12.66 9.39 -14.07
C GLU A 149 11.18 9.68 -13.89
N VAL A 150 10.84 10.60 -12.99
CA VAL A 150 9.46 10.92 -12.63
C VAL A 150 9.27 12.43 -12.57
N GLY A 151 8.24 12.93 -13.25
CA GLY A 151 7.79 14.31 -13.11
C GLY A 151 6.63 14.46 -12.10
N PRO A 152 6.28 15.69 -11.70
CA PRO A 152 5.16 15.96 -10.78
C PRO A 152 3.81 15.37 -11.26
N GLU A 153 3.59 15.33 -12.56
CA GLU A 153 2.41 14.77 -13.22
C GLU A 153 2.27 13.25 -13.00
N THR A 154 3.38 12.55 -12.72
CA THR A 154 3.36 11.12 -12.42
C THR A 154 2.45 10.83 -11.23
N PHE A 155 2.42 11.71 -10.23
CA PHE A 155 1.64 11.52 -8.99
C PHE A 155 0.27 12.22 -9.05
N GLN A 156 -0.20 12.54 -10.25
CA GLN A 156 -1.54 13.08 -10.48
C GLN A 156 -2.36 12.11 -11.30
N ILE A 157 -3.62 11.93 -10.90
CA ILE A 157 -4.58 11.18 -11.71
C ILE A 157 -5.32 12.19 -12.58
N ILE A 158 -4.92 12.24 -13.85
CA ILE A 158 -5.58 13.01 -14.90
C ILE A 158 -6.37 12.00 -15.73
N ARG A 159 -7.68 12.19 -15.85
CA ARG A 159 -8.49 11.39 -16.76
C ARG A 159 -8.09 11.79 -18.18
N LYS A 160 -7.50 10.87 -18.94
CA LYS A 160 -7.39 11.00 -20.40
C LYS A 160 -8.75 10.79 -21.04
#